data_AF-A0A7C2VH35-F1
#
_entry.id   AF-A0A7C2VH35-F1
#
_cell.length_a   1.000
_cell.length_b   1.000
_cell.length_c   1.000
_cell.angle_alpha   90.00
_cell.angle_beta   90.00
_cell.angle_gamma   90.00
#
_symmetry.space_group_name_H-M   'P 1'
#
loop_
_entity.id
_entity.type
_entity.pdbx_description
1 polymer ?
#
loop_
_entity_poly.entity_id
_entity_poly.type
_entity_poly.pdbx_seq_one_letter_code
_entity_poly.pdbx_strand_id
1 'polypeptide(L)'
;MSAQQKQQTCWEMPLEWQKFRYRGKTLRELLEMPMDELVKILPARARRSLLRGFTPAQRKLLEKVIEAKQKLVNECKETMIKTHVRDMVILPVMIGLRIAVHNGKEFVPVRIVPEMIGHFLGEFAPTTRQVRHGEPGLKATRSTLFVALK
;
A
#
# COMPACT_ATOMS: atom_id res chain seq x y z
N MET A 1 43.64 -2.39 -14.30
CA MET A 1 42.91 -1.38 -13.50
C MET A 1 41.43 -1.64 -13.68
N SER A 2 40.90 -2.53 -12.85
CA SER A 2 39.57 -3.11 -13.00
C SER A 2 38.52 -2.07 -12.65
N ALA A 3 37.79 -1.60 -13.66
CA ALA A 3 36.60 -0.78 -13.48
C ALA A 3 35.63 -1.56 -12.59
N GLN A 4 35.41 -1.05 -11.38
CA GLN A 4 34.41 -1.58 -10.46
C GLN A 4 33.05 -1.51 -11.16
N GLN A 5 32.59 -2.65 -11.65
CA GLN A 5 31.22 -2.84 -12.11
C GLN A 5 30.31 -2.54 -10.92
N LYS A 6 29.77 -1.32 -10.87
CA LYS A 6 28.58 -1.01 -10.08
C LYS A 6 27.49 -1.93 -10.58
N GLN A 7 27.25 -3.02 -9.84
CA GLN A 7 26.05 -3.81 -9.97
C GLN A 7 24.88 -2.83 -9.86
N GLN A 8 24.10 -2.72 -10.93
CA GLN A 8 22.92 -1.86 -10.97
C GLN A 8 21.94 -2.40 -9.93
N THR A 9 21.97 -1.84 -8.72
CA THR A 9 20.89 -2.03 -7.75
C THR A 9 19.69 -1.29 -8.31
N CYS A 10 18.83 -1.99 -9.03
CA CYS A 10 17.70 -1.37 -9.72
C CYS A 10 16.53 -0.98 -8.80
N TRP A 11 16.82 -0.92 -7.50
CA TRP A 11 15.98 -0.32 -6.50
C TRP A 11 16.86 0.48 -5.53
N GLU A 12 17.11 1.75 -5.86
CA GLU A 12 17.65 2.69 -4.88
C GLU A 12 16.49 3.19 -4.01
N MET A 13 16.59 2.92 -2.70
CA MET A 13 15.67 3.51 -1.73
C MET A 13 15.92 5.02 -1.68
N PRO A 14 14.90 5.88 -1.87
CA PRO A 14 15.05 7.30 -1.67
C PRO A 14 15.63 7.60 -0.29
N LEU A 15 16.52 8.59 -0.22
CA LEU A 15 17.22 8.98 1.02
C LEU A 15 16.24 9.32 2.16
N GLU A 16 15.05 9.81 1.81
CA GLU A 16 13.95 10.10 2.73
C GLU A 16 13.49 8.88 3.51
N TRP A 17 13.41 7.71 2.87
CA TRP A 17 12.98 6.47 3.51
C TRP A 17 14.03 5.87 4.43
N GLN A 18 15.31 6.19 4.21
CA GLN A 18 16.38 5.75 5.08
C GLN A 18 16.34 6.46 6.44
N LYS A 19 15.82 7.69 6.48
CA LYS A 19 15.65 8.47 7.72
C LYS A 19 14.38 8.11 8.49
N PHE A 20 13.46 7.39 7.86
CA PHE A 20 12.18 7.04 8.45
C PHE A 20 12.35 6.14 9.68
N ARG A 21 11.63 6.51 10.75
CA ARG A 21 11.54 5.72 11.98
C ARG A 21 10.08 5.47 12.33
N TYR A 22 9.75 4.22 12.63
CA TYR A 22 8.43 3.85 13.14
C TYR A 22 8.54 3.46 14.61
N ARG A 23 7.91 4.24 15.50
CA ARG A 23 7.92 3.99 16.96
C ARG A 23 9.33 3.72 17.52
N GLY A 24 10.30 4.50 17.04
CA GLY A 24 11.71 4.42 17.45
C GLY A 24 12.60 3.47 16.64
N LYS A 25 12.03 2.57 15.83
CA LYS A 25 12.78 1.58 15.03
C LYS A 25 13.03 2.05 13.61
N THR A 26 14.19 1.69 13.07
CA THR A 26 14.53 2.01 11.67
C THR A 26 13.82 1.07 10.71
N LEU A 27 13.75 1.48 9.43
CA LEU A 27 13.12 0.66 8.41
C LEU A 27 13.82 -0.71 8.22
N ARG A 28 15.15 -0.76 8.32
CA ARG A 28 15.91 -2.02 8.20
C ARG A 28 15.58 -2.97 9.34
N GLU A 29 15.57 -2.47 10.57
CA GLU A 29 15.15 -3.24 11.74
C GLU A 29 13.73 -3.79 11.58
N LEU A 30 12.80 -3.01 11.02
CA LEU A 30 11.42 -3.46 10.78
C LEU A 30 11.31 -4.62 9.79
N LEU A 31 12.24 -4.75 8.84
CA LEU A 31 12.26 -5.85 7.88
C LEU A 31 12.88 -7.12 8.47
N GLU A 32 13.88 -6.97 9.34
CA GLU A 32 14.64 -8.09 9.91
C GLU A 32 13.96 -8.71 11.13
N MET A 33 13.14 -7.93 11.85
CA MET A 33 12.44 -8.42 13.03
C MET A 33 11.42 -9.54 12.72
N PRO A 34 11.24 -10.49 13.65
CA PRO A 34 10.20 -11.50 13.54
C PRO A 34 8.81 -10.87 13.70
N MET A 35 7.79 -11.55 13.13
CA MET A 35 6.40 -11.07 13.15
C MET A 35 5.88 -10.84 14.58
N ASP A 36 6.27 -11.66 15.55
CA ASP A 36 5.80 -11.57 16.94
C ASP A 36 6.23 -10.26 17.62
N GLU A 37 7.43 -9.78 17.31
CA GLU A 37 7.93 -8.50 17.82
C GLU A 37 7.26 -7.32 17.10
N LEU A 38 7.04 -7.44 15.79
CA LEU A 38 6.35 -6.42 15.01
C LEU A 38 4.92 -6.19 15.54
N VAL A 39 4.21 -7.27 15.89
CA VAL A 39 2.85 -7.24 16.43
C VAL A 39 2.75 -6.47 17.74
N LYS A 40 3.79 -6.48 18.60
CA LYS A 40 3.81 -5.73 19.87
C LYS A 40 3.88 -4.21 19.65
N ILE A 41 4.55 -3.79 18.58
CA ILE A 41 4.81 -2.39 18.27
C ILE A 41 3.61 -1.76 17.57
N LEU A 42 2.84 -2.53 16.79
CA LEU A 42 1.69 -2.06 16.03
C LEU A 42 0.53 -1.55 16.91
N PRO A 43 -0.35 -0.68 16.36
CA PRO A 43 -1.54 -0.22 17.06
C PRO A 43 -2.51 -1.36 17.39
N ALA A 44 -3.34 -1.18 18.42
CA ALA A 44 -4.17 -2.23 19.01
C ALA A 44 -5.07 -2.97 17.99
N ARG A 45 -5.66 -2.25 17.01
CA ARG A 45 -6.49 -2.85 15.96
C ARG A 45 -5.67 -3.78 15.05
N ALA A 46 -4.53 -3.31 14.56
CA ALA A 46 -3.64 -4.09 13.70
C ALA A 46 -3.09 -5.32 14.45
N ARG A 47 -2.66 -5.14 15.70
CA ARG A 47 -2.23 -6.22 16.61
C ARG A 47 -3.30 -7.30 16.76
N ARG A 48 -4.56 -6.91 17.03
CA ARG A 48 -5.68 -7.84 17.15
C ARG A 48 -5.93 -8.62 15.86
N SER A 49 -5.83 -7.96 14.71
CA SER A 49 -6.01 -8.62 13.40
C SER A 49 -4.94 -9.68 13.17
N LEU A 50 -3.66 -9.35 13.42
CA LEU A 50 -2.54 -10.26 13.22
C LEU A 50 -2.55 -11.43 14.21
N LEU A 51 -2.92 -11.19 15.47
CA LEU A 51 -3.05 -12.26 16.49
C LEU A 51 -4.16 -13.26 16.16
N ARG A 52 -5.22 -12.82 15.48
CA ARG A 52 -6.30 -13.72 15.01
C ARG A 52 -5.88 -14.54 13.79
N GLY A 53 -4.81 -14.14 13.11
CA GLY A 53 -4.31 -14.77 11.89
C GLY A 53 -4.90 -14.18 10.61
N PHE A 54 -4.39 -14.69 9.49
CA PHE A 54 -4.77 -14.22 8.16
C PHE A 54 -5.91 -15.03 7.56
N THR A 55 -6.82 -14.34 6.87
CA THR A 55 -7.82 -15.01 6.03
C THR A 55 -7.16 -15.69 4.82
N PRO A 56 -7.79 -16.70 4.19
CA PRO A 56 -7.23 -17.33 2.99
C PRO A 56 -6.94 -16.34 1.86
N ALA A 57 -7.79 -15.32 1.71
CA ALA A 57 -7.60 -14.26 0.72
C ALA A 57 -6.38 -13.38 1.02
N GLN A 58 -6.15 -13.05 2.30
CA GLN A 58 -4.95 -12.32 2.74
C GLN A 58 -3.69 -13.13 2.52
N ARG A 59 -3.71 -14.45 2.77
CA ARG A 59 -2.57 -15.34 2.49
C ARG A 59 -2.19 -15.32 1.01
N LYS A 60 -3.17 -15.44 0.12
CA LYS A 60 -2.96 -15.35 -1.34
C LYS A 60 -2.39 -13.99 -1.76
N LEU A 61 -2.75 -12.91 -1.06
CA LEU A 61 -2.16 -11.60 -1.30
C LEU A 61 -0.68 -11.55 -0.86
N LEU A 62 -0.35 -12.13 0.29
CA LEU A 62 1.03 -12.21 0.78
C LEU A 62 1.94 -12.99 -0.17
N GLU A 63 1.49 -14.12 -0.69
CA GLU A 63 2.23 -14.91 -1.69
C GLU A 63 2.56 -14.06 -2.92
N LYS A 64 1.57 -13.34 -3.46
CA LYS A 64 1.76 -12.42 -4.59
C LYS A 64 2.73 -11.28 -4.27
N VAL A 65 2.71 -10.76 -3.05
CA VAL A 65 3.62 -9.71 -2.59
C VAL A 65 5.06 -10.21 -2.55
N ILE A 66 5.28 -11.43 -2.04
CA ILE A 66 6.63 -12.05 -2.00
C ILE A 66 7.15 -12.25 -3.42
N GLU A 67 6.33 -12.82 -4.31
CA GLU A 67 6.69 -13.03 -5.71
C GLU A 67 6.99 -11.70 -6.43
N ALA A 68 6.15 -10.69 -6.23
CA ALA A 68 6.35 -9.36 -6.81
C ALA A 68 7.63 -8.69 -6.30
N LYS A 69 7.96 -8.86 -5.02
CA LYS A 69 9.19 -8.33 -4.42
C LYS A 69 10.42 -9.00 -5.02
N GLN A 70 10.39 -10.32 -5.21
CA GLN A 70 11.47 -11.06 -5.86
C GLN A 70 11.67 -10.59 -7.31
N LYS A 71 10.58 -10.41 -8.07
CA LYS A 71 10.64 -9.87 -9.44
C LYS A 71 11.21 -8.46 -9.50
N LEU A 72 10.85 -7.61 -8.53
CA LEU A 72 11.40 -6.25 -8.44
C LEU A 72 12.92 -6.27 -8.21
N VAL A 73 13.40 -7.17 -7.35
CA VAL A 73 14.84 -7.31 -7.05
C VAL A 73 15.62 -7.90 -8.22
N ASN A 74 15.07 -8.92 -8.89
CA ASN A 74 15.78 -9.66 -9.93
C ASN A 74 15.69 -9.00 -11.32
N GLU A 75 14.50 -8.52 -11.69
CA GLU A 75 14.21 -8.04 -13.05
C GLU A 75 13.98 -6.53 -13.11
N CYS A 76 14.00 -5.83 -11.96
CA CYS A 76 13.80 -4.38 -11.89
C CYS A 76 12.42 -3.92 -12.42
N LYS A 77 11.48 -4.86 -12.59
CA LYS A 77 10.14 -4.60 -13.13
C LYS A 77 9.16 -4.39 -11.99
N GLU A 78 8.53 -3.22 -11.97
CA GLU A 78 7.41 -2.95 -11.08
C GLU A 78 6.17 -3.74 -11.54
N THR A 79 5.78 -4.74 -10.75
CA THR A 79 4.55 -5.49 -10.98
C THR A 79 3.39 -4.87 -10.19
N MET A 80 2.29 -4.57 -10.87
CA MET A 80 1.09 -4.03 -10.25
C MET A 80 0.20 -5.16 -9.72
N ILE A 81 0.07 -5.27 -8.41
CA ILE A 81 -0.74 -6.32 -7.76
C ILE A 81 -2.18 -5.85 -7.61
N LYS A 82 -3.15 -6.52 -8.23
CA LYS A 82 -4.58 -6.21 -8.04
C LYS A 82 -5.14 -7.00 -6.84
N THR A 83 -5.84 -6.31 -5.94
CA THR A 83 -6.44 -6.91 -4.74
C THR A 83 -7.85 -6.37 -4.44
N HIS A 84 -8.70 -7.25 -3.94
CA HIS A 84 -10.00 -6.90 -3.34
C HIS A 84 -9.93 -6.86 -1.81
N VAL A 85 -8.83 -7.32 -1.23
CA VAL A 85 -8.62 -7.41 0.22
C VAL A 85 -8.26 -6.01 0.73
N ARG A 86 -9.20 -5.36 1.43
CA ARG A 86 -9.05 -4.00 1.98
C ARG A 86 -8.74 -3.98 3.47
N ASP A 87 -8.97 -5.10 4.13
CA ASP A 87 -8.79 -5.39 5.55
C ASP A 87 -7.37 -5.83 5.92
N MET A 88 -6.45 -5.89 4.94
CA MET A 88 -5.05 -6.22 5.17
C MET A 88 -4.30 -5.03 5.79
N VAL A 89 -3.51 -5.31 6.82
CA VAL A 89 -2.56 -4.36 7.41
C VAL A 89 -1.32 -4.27 6.53
N ILE A 90 -0.83 -3.05 6.30
CA ILE A 90 0.41 -2.82 5.55
C ILE A 90 1.59 -3.27 6.42
N LEU A 91 2.31 -4.28 5.91
CA LEU A 91 3.51 -4.83 6.53
C LEU A 91 4.77 -4.23 5.90
N PRO A 92 5.91 -4.21 6.62
CA PRO A 92 7.18 -3.68 6.10
C PRO A 92 7.64 -4.33 4.79
N VAL A 93 7.30 -5.60 4.57
CA VAL A 93 7.62 -6.37 3.35
C VAL A 93 7.00 -5.75 2.08
N MET A 94 5.88 -5.05 2.21
CA MET A 94 5.13 -4.48 1.08
C MET A 94 5.70 -3.15 0.58
N ILE A 95 6.68 -2.57 1.28
CA ILE A 95 7.22 -1.25 0.97
C ILE A 95 7.90 -1.24 -0.39
N GLY A 96 7.57 -0.22 -1.18
CA GLY A 96 8.05 -0.05 -2.54
C GLY A 96 7.22 -0.71 -3.62
N LEU A 97 6.23 -1.54 -3.25
CA LEU A 97 5.33 -2.17 -4.22
C LEU A 97 4.16 -1.25 -4.59
N ARG A 98 3.59 -1.49 -5.77
CA ARG A 98 2.36 -0.84 -6.25
C ARG A 98 1.21 -1.84 -6.15
N ILE A 99 0.27 -1.56 -5.25
CA ILE A 99 -0.92 -2.39 -5.04
C ILE A 99 -2.14 -1.63 -5.53
N ALA A 100 -2.89 -2.23 -6.43
CA ALA A 100 -4.16 -1.74 -6.91
C ALA A 100 -5.29 -2.26 -6.02
N VAL A 101 -5.86 -1.38 -5.19
CA VAL A 101 -6.92 -1.73 -4.24
C VAL A 101 -8.27 -1.45 -4.89
N HIS A 102 -9.18 -2.43 -4.85
CA HIS A 102 -10.53 -2.26 -5.40
C HIS A 102 -11.37 -1.32 -4.52
N ASN A 103 -11.96 -0.29 -5.12
CA ASN A 103 -12.85 0.67 -4.43
C ASN A 103 -14.35 0.36 -4.61
N GLY A 104 -14.70 -0.69 -5.35
CA GLY A 104 -16.08 -1.06 -5.71
C GLY A 104 -16.46 -0.78 -7.17
N LYS A 105 -15.67 0.05 -7.87
CA LYS A 105 -15.86 0.34 -9.30
C LYS A 105 -14.58 0.11 -10.10
N GLU A 106 -13.46 0.59 -9.58
CA GLU A 106 -12.15 0.55 -10.22
C GLU A 106 -11.07 0.11 -9.23
N PHE A 107 -9.88 -0.17 -9.76
CA PHE A 107 -8.71 -0.48 -8.94
C PHE A 107 -7.84 0.77 -8.83
N VAL A 108 -7.75 1.32 -7.63
CA VAL A 108 -6.93 2.50 -7.35
C VAL A 108 -5.49 2.05 -7.11
N PRO A 109 -4.51 2.45 -7.96
CA PRO A 109 -3.10 2.11 -7.75
C PRO A 109 -2.53 2.92 -6.59
N VAL A 110 -2.09 2.23 -5.53
CA VAL A 110 -1.42 2.82 -4.37
C VAL A 110 0.03 2.35 -4.35
N ARG A 111 0.97 3.31 -4.35
CA ARG A 111 2.39 3.04 -4.12
C ARG A 111 2.64 3.09 -2.61
N ILE A 112 3.18 2.01 -2.05
CA ILE A 112 3.34 1.87 -0.60
C ILE A 112 4.61 2.59 -0.15
N VAL A 113 4.41 3.58 0.73
CA VAL A 113 5.44 4.39 1.37
C VAL A 113 5.64 3.89 2.82
N PRO A 114 6.85 3.99 3.41
CA PRO A 114 7.10 3.55 4.80
C PRO A 114 6.18 4.19 5.86
N GLU A 115 5.70 5.41 5.61
CA GLU A 115 4.77 6.11 6.51
C GLU A 115 3.42 5.39 6.67
N MET A 116 3.08 4.52 5.73
CA MET A 116 1.83 3.77 5.71
C MET A 116 1.87 2.50 6.56
N ILE A 117 3.00 2.17 7.22
CA ILE A 117 3.12 0.97 8.06
C ILE A 117 2.10 0.99 9.20
N GLY A 118 1.37 -0.12 9.35
CA GLY A 118 0.36 -0.29 10.41
C GLY A 118 -1.02 0.28 10.10
N HIS A 119 -1.19 0.92 8.94
CA HIS A 119 -2.49 1.29 8.38
C HIS A 119 -3.10 0.13 7.58
N PHE A 120 -4.40 0.20 7.33
CA PHE A 120 -5.10 -0.76 6.47
C PHE A 120 -5.09 -0.32 5.00
N LEU A 121 -4.96 -1.27 4.06
CA LEU A 121 -4.99 -0.98 2.63
C LEU A 121 -6.27 -0.24 2.19
N GLY A 122 -7.40 -0.53 2.84
CA GLY A 122 -8.68 0.11 2.56
C GLY A 122 -8.73 1.61 2.85
N GLU A 123 -7.85 2.13 3.72
CA GLU A 123 -7.79 3.56 4.07
C GLU A 123 -7.33 4.41 2.87
N PHE A 124 -6.49 3.84 2.00
CA PHE A 124 -5.92 4.54 0.85
C PHE A 124 -6.80 4.49 -0.40
N ALA A 125 -7.91 3.75 -0.36
CA ALA A 125 -8.85 3.60 -1.46
C ALA A 125 -10.26 4.00 -1.00
N PRO A 126 -10.64 5.28 -1.12
CA PRO A 126 -11.98 5.73 -0.75
C PRO A 126 -13.04 5.11 -1.67
N THR A 127 -14.12 4.61 -1.07
CA THR A 127 -15.24 3.98 -1.80
C THR A 127 -16.26 4.98 -2.30
N THR A 128 -16.39 6.10 -1.61
CA THR A 128 -17.33 7.16 -1.94
C THR A 128 -16.60 8.33 -2.56
N ARG A 129 -17.20 8.90 -3.60
CA ARG A 129 -16.73 10.17 -4.16
C ARG A 129 -17.08 11.27 -3.16
N GLN A 130 -16.12 12.15 -2.86
CA GLN A 130 -16.41 13.36 -2.10
C GLN A 130 -17.41 14.21 -2.88
N VAL A 131 -18.60 14.41 -2.32
CA VAL A 131 -19.59 15.35 -2.86
C VAL A 131 -19.24 16.73 -2.33
N ARG A 132 -18.95 17.66 -3.24
CA ARG A 132 -18.84 19.08 -2.92
C ARG A 132 -20.13 19.73 -3.41
N HIS A 133 -20.81 20.45 -2.53
CA HIS A 133 -21.94 21.28 -2.95
C HIS A 133 -21.40 22.38 -3.88
N GLY A 134 -21.97 22.46 -5.09
CA GLY A 134 -21.75 23.61 -5.98
C GLY A 134 -22.59 24.81 -5.55
N GLU A 135 -22.62 25.85 -6.38
CA GLU A 135 -23.61 26.92 -6.24
C GLU A 135 -25.04 26.35 -6.23
N PRO A 136 -25.98 26.98 -5.48
CA PRO A 136 -27.38 26.58 -5.49
C PRO A 136 -27.91 26.51 -6.93
N GLY A 137 -28.31 25.32 -7.37
CA GLY A 137 -28.94 25.09 -8.69
C GLY A 137 -28.08 24.35 -9.73
N LEU A 138 -26.75 24.33 -9.62
CA LEU A 138 -25.87 23.65 -10.58
C LEU A 138 -25.09 22.51 -9.91
N LYS A 139 -25.29 21.27 -10.41
CA LYS A 139 -24.59 20.05 -9.97
C LYS A 139 -24.84 19.62 -8.51
N ALA A 140 -25.88 20.17 -7.86
CA ALA A 140 -26.21 19.84 -6.47
C ALA A 140 -26.79 18.41 -6.31
N THR A 141 -27.53 17.91 -7.30
CA THR A 141 -28.12 16.56 -7.33
C THR A 141 -27.87 15.88 -8.68
N ARG A 142 -27.79 14.53 -8.73
CA ARG A 142 -27.60 13.79 -10.00
C ARG A 142 -28.67 14.11 -11.06
N SER A 143 -29.86 14.53 -10.65
CA SER A 143 -30.95 14.99 -11.51
C SER A 143 -30.66 16.32 -12.22
N THR A 144 -29.86 17.20 -11.62
CA THR A 144 -29.47 18.50 -12.21
C THR A 144 -28.36 18.39 -13.27
N LEU A 145 -27.86 17.18 -13.56
CA LEU A 145 -26.83 16.95 -14.59
C LEU A 145 -27.39 16.99 -16.01
N PHE A 146 -28.71 16.99 -16.18
CA PHE A 146 -29.34 17.10 -17.50
C PHE A 146 -29.40 18.57 -17.92
N VAL A 147 -28.47 18.98 -18.79
CA VAL A 147 -28.55 20.25 -19.51
C VAL A 147 -29.13 19.94 -20.88
N ALA A 148 -30.38 20.36 -21.12
CA ALA A 148 -30.94 20.31 -22.45
C ALA A 148 -30.19 21.32 -23.33
N LEU A 149 -29.27 20.82 -24.15
CA LEU A 149 -28.68 21.61 -25.23
C LEU A 149 -29.78 21.81 -26.28
N LYS A 150 -30.13 23.07 -26.53
CA LYS A 150 -31.08 23.48 -27.57
C LYS A 150 -30.40 23.51 -28.93
#